data_AF-A0A9E2RI64-F1
#
_entry.id   AF-A0A9E2RI64-F1
#
_cell.length_a   1.000
_cell.length_b   1.000
_cell.length_c   1.000
_cell.angle_alpha   90.00
_cell.angle_beta   90.00
_cell.angle_gamma   90.00
#
_symmetry.space_group_name_H-M   'P 1'
#
loop_
_entity.id
_entity.type
_entity.pdbx_description
1 polymer ?
#
loop_
_entity_poly.entity_id
_entity_poly.type
_entity_poly.pdbx_seq_one_letter_code
_entity_poly.pdbx_strand_id
1 'polypeptide(L)'
;MPVYQYKGYRNDGGAATGIIDAESPKVARVKLRKVGVFPTDMVEQGSATAGPAAGLPGRSSAGIGRSPALSTNDVAMMTRQLATLLVAGLPLVEALGVMVDQS
;
A
#
# COMPACT_ATOMS: atom_id res chain seq x y z
N MET A 1 -7.01 -9.81 -23.34
CA MET A 1 -6.79 -8.65 -22.45
C MET A 1 -6.87 -9.19 -21.03
N PRO A 2 -5.85 -8.98 -20.17
CA PRO A 2 -5.89 -9.47 -18.80
C PRO A 2 -6.92 -8.70 -17.97
N VAL A 3 -7.54 -9.45 -17.06
CA VAL A 3 -8.63 -8.98 -16.21
C VAL A 3 -8.06 -8.89 -14.79
N TYR A 4 -8.16 -7.74 -14.14
CA TYR A 4 -7.65 -7.52 -12.79
C TYR A 4 -8.79 -7.36 -11.80
N GLN A 5 -8.85 -8.21 -10.78
CA GLN A 5 -9.70 -7.98 -9.63
C GLN A 5 -9.00 -6.97 -8.71
N TYR A 6 -9.71 -5.93 -8.31
CA TYR A 6 -9.19 -4.92 -7.39
C TYR A 6 -10.02 -4.88 -6.10
N LYS A 7 -9.33 -4.60 -5.00
CA LYS A 7 -9.91 -4.24 -3.72
C LYS A 7 -9.29 -2.92 -3.30
N GLY A 8 -10.10 -1.93 -2.98
CA GLY A 8 -9.64 -0.59 -2.66
C GLY A 8 -10.65 0.21 -1.87
N TYR A 9 -10.37 1.50 -1.74
CA TYR A 9 -11.26 2.47 -1.11
C TYR A 9 -11.63 3.55 -2.12
N ARG A 10 -12.90 3.99 -2.13
CA ARG A 10 -13.31 5.21 -2.83
C ARG A 10 -12.83 6.43 -2.03
N ASN A 11 -12.89 7.59 -2.68
CA ASN A 11 -12.55 8.86 -2.02
C ASN A 11 -13.37 9.11 -0.73
N ASP A 12 -14.57 8.54 -0.65
CA ASP A 12 -15.47 8.66 0.50
C ASP A 12 -15.18 7.63 1.62
N GLY A 13 -14.06 6.88 1.53
CA GLY A 13 -13.69 5.83 2.49
C GLY A 13 -14.46 4.52 2.33
N GLY A 14 -15.46 4.46 1.46
CA GLY A 14 -16.20 3.24 1.15
C GLY A 14 -15.33 2.19 0.46
N ALA A 15 -15.36 0.95 0.94
CA ALA A 15 -14.66 -0.16 0.29
C ALA A 15 -15.23 -0.40 -1.12
N ALA A 16 -14.36 -0.44 -2.12
CA ALA A 16 -14.71 -0.75 -3.50
C ALA A 16 -13.96 -2.02 -3.94
N THR A 17 -14.73 -3.05 -4.25
CA THR A 17 -14.26 -4.26 -4.91
C THR A 17 -14.86 -4.32 -6.30
N GLY A 18 -14.07 -4.76 -7.27
CA GLY A 18 -14.53 -4.85 -8.64
C GLY A 18 -13.51 -5.51 -9.54
N ILE A 19 -13.83 -5.53 -10.82
CA ILE A 19 -13.00 -6.12 -11.86
C ILE A 19 -12.71 -5.01 -12.88
N ILE A 20 -11.46 -4.93 -13.35
CA ILE A 20 -11.05 -3.97 -14.37
C ILE A 20 -10.18 -4.61 -15.43
N ASP A 21 -10.49 -4.29 -16.69
CA ASP A 21 -9.71 -4.72 -17.84
C ASP A 21 -8.56 -3.74 -18.09
N ALA A 22 -7.33 -4.26 -18.08
CA ALA A 22 -6.14 -3.48 -18.34
C ALA A 22 -5.04 -4.36 -18.95
N GLU A 23 -4.16 -3.74 -19.72
CA GLU A 23 -3.01 -4.43 -20.34
C GLU A 23 -1.85 -4.64 -19.35
N SER A 24 -1.87 -3.94 -18.21
CA SER A 24 -0.84 -3.99 -17.19
C SER A 24 -1.38 -3.50 -15.84
N PRO A 25 -0.85 -3.98 -14.69
CA PRO A 25 -1.22 -3.47 -13.37
C PRO A 25 -0.99 -1.95 -13.23
N LYS A 26 0.02 -1.38 -13.89
CA LYS A 26 0.24 0.08 -13.92
C LYS A 26 -0.93 0.81 -14.58
N VAL A 27 -1.39 0.31 -15.73
CA VAL A 27 -2.51 0.89 -16.49
C VAL A 27 -3.82 0.75 -15.72
N ALA A 28 -4.01 -0.39 -15.05
CA ALA A 28 -5.17 -0.65 -14.19
C ALA A 28 -5.28 0.37 -13.04
N ARG A 29 -4.16 0.69 -12.36
CA ARG A 29 -4.11 1.70 -11.28
C ARG A 29 -4.47 3.09 -11.77
N VAL A 30 -3.98 3.49 -12.95
CA VAL A 30 -4.30 4.79 -13.54
C VAL A 30 -5.79 4.88 -13.88
N LYS A 31 -6.37 3.82 -14.45
CA LYS A 31 -7.81 3.76 -14.72
C LYS A 31 -8.64 3.81 -13.43
N LEU A 32 -8.28 3.05 -12.40
CA LEU A 32 -8.98 3.06 -11.11
C LEU A 32 -8.92 4.42 -10.41
N ARG A 33 -7.75 5.08 -10.44
CA ARG A 33 -7.59 6.44 -9.92
C ARG A 33 -8.48 7.45 -10.65
N LYS A 34 -8.63 7.34 -11.98
CA LYS A 34 -9.56 8.20 -12.75
C LYS A 34 -11.02 8.00 -12.34
N VAL A 35 -11.38 6.80 -11.87
CA VAL A 35 -12.73 6.46 -11.39
C VAL A 35 -12.88 6.75 -9.88
N GLY A 36 -11.88 7.39 -9.25
CA GLY A 36 -11.93 7.75 -7.83
C GLY A 36 -11.76 6.57 -6.87
N VAL A 37 -11.20 5.46 -7.35
CA VAL A 37 -10.91 4.26 -6.55
C VAL A 37 -9.41 4.11 -6.34
N PHE A 38 -9.00 3.98 -5.08
CA PHE A 38 -7.63 3.71 -4.67
C PHE A 38 -7.47 2.22 -4.38
N PRO A 39 -6.91 1.41 -5.31
CA PRO A 39 -6.71 -0.02 -5.09
C PRO A 39 -5.61 -0.27 -4.04
N THR A 40 -5.97 -1.04 -3.02
CA THR A 40 -5.11 -1.55 -1.95
C THR A 40 -4.49 -2.89 -2.33
N ASP A 41 -5.28 -3.76 -2.98
CA ASP A 41 -4.84 -5.06 -3.50
C ASP A 41 -5.32 -5.20 -4.96
N MET A 42 -4.47 -5.76 -5.83
CA MET A 42 -4.81 -6.08 -7.22
C MET A 42 -4.29 -7.47 -7.56
N VAL A 43 -5.19 -8.34 -8.04
CA VAL A 43 -4.88 -9.72 -8.42
C VAL A 43 -5.30 -9.94 -9.86
N GLU A 44 -4.41 -10.49 -10.67
CA GLU A 44 -4.74 -10.87 -12.06
C GLU A 44 -5.63 -12.12 -12.05
N GLN A 45 -6.82 -11.99 -12.59
CA GLN A 45 -7.75 -13.10 -12.79
C GLN A 45 -7.27 -13.91 -14.00
N GLY A 46 -6.21 -14.68 -13.80
CA GLY A 46 -5.53 -15.46 -14.84
C GLY A 46 -4.44 -16.41 -14.32
N SER A 47 -3.90 -16.18 -13.11
CA SER A 47 -2.94 -17.09 -12.46
C SER A 47 -3.61 -17.98 -11.40
N ALA A 48 -4.76 -18.55 -11.73
CA ALA A 48 -5.45 -19.51 -10.87
C ALA A 48 -5.33 -20.92 -11.47
N THR A 49 -4.12 -21.48 -11.44
CA THR A 49 -3.96 -22.93 -11.39
C THR A 49 -3.48 -23.33 -10.00
N ALA A 50 -4.32 -24.17 -9.37
CA ALA A 50 -4.06 -25.06 -8.23
C ALA A 50 -4.49 -24.59 -6.83
N GLY A 51 -5.75 -24.95 -6.48
CA GLY A 51 -6.01 -25.91 -5.40
C GLY A 51 -6.17 -25.38 -3.96
N PRO A 52 -7.18 -25.87 -3.20
CA PRO A 52 -7.53 -25.36 -1.87
C PRO A 52 -6.70 -26.04 -0.78
N ALA A 53 -6.18 -25.27 0.17
CA ALA A 53 -5.65 -25.81 1.42
C ALA A 53 -6.07 -24.93 2.59
N ALA A 54 -7.02 -25.45 3.36
CA ALA A 54 -7.21 -25.06 4.74
C ALA A 54 -5.93 -25.39 5.53
N GLY A 55 -5.35 -24.41 6.21
CA GLY A 55 -4.23 -24.66 7.13
C GLY A 55 -3.31 -23.46 7.36
N LEU A 56 -3.37 -22.93 8.59
CA LEU A 56 -2.41 -22.05 9.27
C LEU A 56 -2.38 -20.55 8.89
N PRO A 57 -2.35 -19.63 9.89
CA PRO A 57 -2.08 -18.21 9.69
C PRO A 57 -0.56 -18.02 9.51
N GLY A 58 -0.04 -18.55 8.42
CA GLY A 58 1.37 -18.46 8.02
C GLY A 58 1.58 -17.30 7.07
N ARG A 59 2.33 -16.31 7.55
CA ARG A 59 2.80 -15.13 6.81
C ARG A 59 3.48 -15.54 5.49
N SER A 60 2.84 -15.30 4.35
CA SER A 60 3.53 -14.95 3.09
C SER A 60 2.53 -14.68 1.97
N SER A 61 2.33 -13.40 1.66
CA SER A 61 2.11 -13.03 0.26
C SER A 61 2.96 -11.79 -0.01
N ALA A 62 4.12 -12.06 -0.60
CA ALA A 62 4.93 -11.11 -1.32
C ALA A 62 4.10 -10.59 -2.51
N GLY A 63 3.24 -9.60 -2.24
CA GLY A 63 2.46 -8.88 -3.23
C GLY A 63 3.24 -7.64 -3.66
N ILE A 64 3.76 -7.70 -4.88
CA ILE A 64 4.39 -6.60 -5.62
C ILE A 64 3.43 -5.40 -5.58
N GLY A 65 3.74 -4.39 -4.77
CA GLY A 65 2.94 -3.17 -4.65
C GLY A 65 2.60 -2.73 -3.23
N ARG A 66 2.88 -3.55 -2.21
CA ARG A 66 2.97 -3.05 -0.83
C ARG A 66 4.22 -2.18 -0.75
N SER A 67 4.05 -0.87 -0.53
CA SER A 67 5.06 -0.15 0.27
C SER A 67 5.35 -1.04 1.47
N PRO A 68 6.61 -1.38 1.78
CA PRO A 68 6.92 -2.30 2.86
C PRO A 68 6.10 -1.87 4.06
N ALA A 69 5.22 -2.74 4.54
CA ALA A 69 4.39 -2.41 5.69
C ALA A 69 5.38 -2.05 6.80
N LEU A 70 5.41 -0.76 7.16
CA LEU A 70 6.35 -0.26 8.15
C LEU A 70 6.19 -1.12 9.39
N SER A 71 7.28 -1.67 9.87
CA SER A 71 7.22 -2.45 11.10
C SER A 71 6.81 -1.50 12.24
N THR A 72 6.17 -2.04 13.27
CA THR A 72 5.85 -1.24 14.47
C THR A 72 7.11 -0.59 15.06
N ASN A 73 8.28 -1.23 14.88
CA ASN A 73 9.56 -0.68 15.28
C ASN A 73 9.98 0.53 14.45
N ASP A 74 9.78 0.50 13.13
CA ASP A 74 10.11 1.63 12.24
C ASP A 74 9.27 2.86 12.61
N VAL A 75 7.98 2.65 12.89
CA VAL A 75 7.07 3.72 13.34
C VAL A 75 7.50 4.26 14.71
N ALA A 76 7.89 3.39 15.64
CA ALA A 76 8.37 3.80 16.96
C ALA A 76 9.68 4.59 16.89
N MET A 77 10.60 4.22 15.99
CA MET A 77 11.88 4.91 15.81
C MET A 77 11.69 6.27 15.14
N MET A 78 10.89 6.35 14.07
CA MET A 78 10.54 7.61 13.42
C MET A 78 9.87 8.58 14.40
N THR A 79 8.90 8.13 15.18
CA THR A 79 8.20 8.99 16.14
C THR A 79 9.11 9.48 17.27
N ARG A 80 10.05 8.65 17.73
CA ARG A 80 11.06 9.05 18.72
C ARG A 80 12.04 10.09 18.17
N GLN A 81 12.51 9.90 16.93
CA GLN A 81 13.41 10.85 16.26
C GLN A 81 12.72 12.20 16.06
N LEU A 82 11.49 12.20 15.56
CA LEU A 82 10.66 13.40 15.41
C LEU A 82 10.50 14.12 16.76
N ALA A 83 10.15 13.40 17.82
CA ALA A 83 9.98 13.97 19.15
C ALA A 83 11.27 14.64 19.66
N THR A 84 12.43 14.03 19.39
CA THR A 84 13.73 14.58 19.79
C THR A 84 14.02 15.90 19.07
N LEU A 85 13.77 15.96 17.76
CA LEU A 85 13.98 17.16 16.96
C LEU A 85 13.04 18.30 17.38
N LEU A 86 11.78 17.98 17.69
CA LEU A 86 10.82 18.98 18.20
C LEU A 86 11.20 19.50 19.59
N VAL A 87 11.65 18.63 20.50
CA VAL A 87 12.12 19.03 21.83
C VAL A 87 13.39 19.90 21.75
N ALA A 88 14.25 19.65 20.77
CA ALA A 88 15.41 20.48 20.49
C ALA A 88 15.07 21.87 19.90
N GLY A 89 13.78 22.13 19.63
CA GLY A 89 13.29 23.41 19.10
C GLY A 89 13.48 23.58 17.60
N LEU A 90 13.73 22.49 16.86
CA LEU A 90 13.83 22.57 15.40
C LEU A 90 12.46 22.89 14.79
N PRO A 91 12.38 23.82 13.82
CA PRO A 91 11.16 24.04 13.06
C PRO A 91 10.67 22.74 12.44
N LEU A 92 9.36 22.49 12.51
CA LEU A 92 8.75 21.24 12.06
C LEU A 92 9.08 20.90 10.59
N VAL A 93 9.21 21.92 9.75
CA VAL A 93 9.59 21.76 8.33
C VAL A 93 11.02 21.21 8.20
N GLU A 94 11.96 21.72 8.99
CA GLU A 94 13.35 21.25 9.01
C GLU A 94 13.45 19.85 9.62
N ALA A 95 12.71 19.59 10.70
CA ALA A 95 12.67 18.27 11.33
C ALA A 95 12.20 17.17 10.36
N LEU A 96 11.16 17.46 9.57
CA LEU A 96 10.68 16.53 8.53
C LEU A 96 11.69 16.35 7.40
N GLY A 97 12.39 17.40 6.99
CA GLY A 97 13.48 17.29 6.00
C GLY A 97 14.61 16.40 6.48
N VAL A 98 15.09 16.64 7.71
CA VAL A 98 16.13 15.84 8.37
C VAL A 98 15.74 14.38 8.55
N MET A 99 14.45 14.08 8.73
CA MET A 99 13.96 12.70 8.80
C MET A 99 13.91 12.00 7.44
N VAL A 100 13.68 12.73 6.35
CA VAL A 100 13.69 12.18 4.98
C VAL A 100 15.11 11.93 4.50
N ASP A 101 16.05 12.81 4.84
CA ASP A 101 17.46 12.64 4.48
C ASP A 101 18.14 11.46 5.21
N GLN A 102 17.60 11.06 6.37
CA GLN A 102 18.12 9.98 7.20
C GLN A 102 17.36 8.65 7.09
N SER A 103 16.30 8.58 6.27
CA SER A 103 15.53 7.36 5.98
C SER A 103 16.04 6.64 4.74
#